data_AF-T1CK32-F1
#
_entry.id   AF-T1CK32-F1
#
_cell.length_a   1.000
_cell.length_b   1.000
_cell.length_c   1.000
_cell.angle_alpha   90.00
_cell.angle_beta   90.00
_cell.angle_gamma   90.00
#
_symmetry.space_group_name_H-M   'P 1'
#
loop_
_entity.id
_entity.type
_entity.pdbx_description
1 polymer ?
#
loop_
_entity_poly.entity_id
_entity_poly.type
_entity_poly.pdbx_seq_one_letter_code
_entity_poly.pdbx_strand_id
1 'polypeptide(L)'
;GGHTYYYLAESARVGGKPRIVSQRYLGKASDIEAAIDGATVMPDRTRHLAFGDVAAVWEMLGRLRVAEIIDEVVGQRRSDAGASVGTYIALATLNRVVDPCSKLGFSAWWATTSGDRWLHLGSGALDHRRFWEAMDAIGEEQIKEIERRIVSAMVET
;
A
#
# COMPACT_ATOMS: atom_id res chain seq x y z
N GLY A 1 18.62 6.51 -35.54
CA GLY A 1 17.20 6.76 -35.88
C GLY A 1 16.47 7.14 -34.61
N GLY A 2 16.05 8.40 -34.50
CA GLY A 2 15.35 8.92 -33.33
C GLY A 2 13.86 8.73 -33.48
N HIS A 3 13.27 7.86 -32.65
CA HIS A 3 11.82 7.78 -32.54
C HIS A 3 11.36 8.65 -31.38
N THR A 4 10.25 9.36 -31.57
CA THR A 4 9.54 10.04 -30.48
C THR A 4 8.78 9.01 -29.66
N TYR A 5 9.07 8.98 -28.36
CA TYR A 5 8.50 8.04 -27.41
C TYR A 5 7.59 8.77 -26.43
N TYR A 6 6.41 8.22 -26.20
CA TYR A 6 5.38 8.82 -25.36
C TYR A 6 5.29 8.09 -24.02
N TYR A 7 5.02 8.85 -22.97
CA TYR A 7 4.83 8.35 -21.62
C TYR A 7 3.59 9.02 -21.01
N LEU A 8 2.77 8.24 -20.32
CA LEU A 8 1.77 8.75 -19.38
C LEU A 8 2.48 8.99 -18.06
N ALA A 9 2.48 10.22 -17.57
CA ALA A 9 3.09 10.59 -16.30
C ALA A 9 2.04 11.13 -15.33
N GLU A 10 2.12 10.69 -14.08
CA GLU A 10 1.36 11.25 -12.98
C GLU A 10 2.29 12.07 -12.08
N SER A 11 1.91 13.32 -11.79
CA SER A 11 2.68 14.22 -10.95
C SER A 11 1.98 14.48 -9.61
N ALA A 12 2.71 14.38 -8.52
CA ALA A 12 2.25 14.77 -7.19
C ALA A 12 3.29 15.66 -6.47
N ARG A 13 2.87 16.40 -5.45
CA ARG A 13 3.81 17.20 -4.64
C ARG A 13 4.48 16.30 -3.60
N VAL A 14 5.80 16.19 -3.68
CA VAL A 14 6.63 15.48 -2.68
C VAL A 14 7.50 16.51 -1.98
N GLY A 15 7.28 16.73 -0.68
CA GLY A 15 7.95 17.80 0.07
C GLY A 15 7.69 19.20 -0.49
N GLY A 16 6.45 19.46 -0.93
CA GLY A 16 6.02 20.75 -1.49
C GLY A 16 6.43 21.02 -2.94
N LYS A 17 7.28 20.17 -3.54
CA LYS A 17 7.74 20.32 -4.93
C LYS A 17 7.03 19.34 -5.86
N PRO A 18 6.57 19.75 -7.06
CA PRO A 18 6.02 18.82 -8.05
C PRO A 18 7.07 17.78 -8.45
N ARG A 19 6.73 16.50 -8.36
CA ARG A 19 7.53 15.37 -8.83
C ARG A 19 6.66 14.39 -9.58
N ILE A 20 7.24 13.74 -10.59
CA ILE A 20 6.64 12.58 -11.23
C ILE A 20 6.67 11.43 -10.22
N VAL A 21 5.49 10.91 -9.86
CA VAL A 21 5.34 9.79 -8.93
C VAL A 21 5.02 8.47 -9.64
N SER A 22 4.56 8.55 -10.89
CA SER A 22 4.32 7.41 -11.75
C SER A 22 4.60 7.76 -13.20
N GLN A 23 5.19 6.84 -13.95
CA GLN A 23 5.42 6.94 -15.38
C GLN A 23 5.14 5.58 -16.03
N ARG A 24 4.31 5.60 -17.08
CA ARG A 24 3.99 4.43 -17.89
C ARG A 24 4.34 4.73 -19.35
N TYR A 25 5.19 3.90 -19.93
CA TYR A 25 5.54 3.99 -21.35
C TYR A 25 4.31 3.65 -22.21
N LEU A 26 4.02 4.49 -23.20
CA LEU A 26 2.88 4.34 -24.11
C LEU A 26 3.27 3.87 -25.51
N GLY A 27 4.57 3.79 -25.83
CA GLY A 27 5.02 3.45 -27.17
C GLY A 27 5.45 4.65 -28.01
N LYS A 28 5.58 4.41 -29.31
CA LYS A 28 5.73 5.44 -30.36
C LYS A 28 4.34 5.95 -30.79
N ALA A 29 4.31 7.01 -31.58
CA ALA A 29 3.04 7.55 -32.10
C ALA A 29 2.19 6.49 -32.82
N SER A 30 2.83 5.61 -33.61
CA SER A 30 2.17 4.51 -34.32
C SER A 30 1.51 3.49 -33.39
N ASP A 31 2.10 3.25 -32.22
CA ASP A 31 1.56 2.28 -31.25
C ASP A 31 0.29 2.85 -30.58
N ILE A 32 0.26 4.17 -30.38
CA ILE A 32 -0.91 4.89 -29.85
C ILE A 32 -2.03 4.93 -30.90
N GLU A 33 -1.71 5.25 -32.16
CA GLU A 33 -2.66 5.27 -33.27
C GLU A 33 -3.31 3.89 -33.45
N ALA A 34 -2.50 2.83 -33.50
CA ALA A 34 -2.99 1.45 -33.56
C ALA A 34 -3.92 1.10 -32.37
N ALA A 35 -3.55 1.51 -31.15
CA ALA A 35 -4.39 1.27 -29.97
C ALA A 35 -5.73 2.02 -30.03
N ILE A 36 -5.77 3.25 -30.56
CA ILE A 36 -7.01 4.02 -30.79
C ILE A 36 -7.89 3.34 -31.85
N ASP A 37 -7.28 2.77 -32.89
CA ASP A 37 -7.96 2.02 -33.95
C ASP A 37 -8.43 0.61 -33.51
N GLY A 38 -8.32 0.31 -32.22
CA GLY A 38 -8.81 -0.94 -31.63
C GLY A 38 -7.84 -2.12 -31.75
N ALA A 39 -6.59 -1.89 -32.15
CA ALA A 39 -5.57 -2.92 -32.08
C ALA A 39 -5.39 -3.35 -30.63
N THR A 40 -5.52 -4.65 -30.38
CA THR A 40 -5.29 -5.19 -29.05
C THR A 40 -3.78 -5.24 -28.82
N VAL A 41 -3.25 -4.32 -28.02
CA VAL A 41 -1.86 -4.35 -27.59
C VAL A 41 -1.67 -5.54 -26.64
N MET A 42 -0.94 -6.55 -27.08
CA MET A 42 -0.51 -7.64 -26.21
C MET A 42 0.63 -7.13 -25.31
N PRO A 43 0.63 -7.46 -24.00
CA PRO A 43 1.71 -7.04 -23.12
C PRO A 43 3.02 -7.73 -23.51
N ASP A 44 4.09 -6.96 -23.71
CA ASP A 44 5.43 -7.50 -23.98
C ASP A 44 6.00 -8.31 -22.81
N ARG A 45 5.51 -8.05 -21.59
CA ARG A 45 5.94 -8.72 -20.36
C ARG A 45 4.77 -8.86 -19.40
N THR A 46 4.74 -9.99 -18.70
CA THR A 46 3.88 -10.22 -17.54
C THR A 46 4.72 -10.25 -16.27
N ARG A 47 4.09 -9.99 -15.14
CA ARG A 47 4.67 -10.17 -13.81
C ARG A 47 3.71 -10.99 -12.97
N HIS A 48 4.24 -12.01 -12.30
CA HIS A 48 3.51 -12.76 -11.29
C HIS A 48 3.60 -12.02 -9.96
N LEU A 49 2.46 -11.75 -9.34
CA LEU A 49 2.36 -11.08 -8.04
C LEU A 49 1.44 -11.89 -7.14
N ALA A 50 1.79 -12.01 -5.85
CA ALA A 50 0.89 -12.56 -4.85
C ALA A 50 -0.36 -11.67 -4.72
N PHE A 51 -1.54 -12.28 -4.60
CA PHE A 51 -2.82 -11.56 -4.55
C PHE A 51 -3.81 -12.20 -3.60
N GLY A 52 -4.17 -13.46 -3.78
CA GLY A 52 -5.32 -14.06 -3.10
C GLY A 52 -5.18 -14.05 -1.57
N ASP A 53 -4.02 -14.44 -1.06
CA ASP A 53 -3.65 -14.39 0.35
C ASP A 53 -3.60 -12.97 0.91
N VAL A 54 -2.92 -12.05 0.22
CA VAL A 54 -2.81 -10.64 0.61
C VAL A 54 -4.19 -9.98 0.67
N ALA A 55 -5.00 -10.17 -0.36
CA ALA A 55 -6.34 -9.59 -0.45
C ALA A 55 -7.28 -10.19 0.62
N ALA A 56 -7.27 -11.51 0.82
CA ALA A 56 -8.10 -12.16 1.82
C ALA A 56 -7.77 -11.69 3.25
N VAL A 57 -6.48 -11.61 3.60
CA VAL A 57 -6.07 -11.12 4.92
C VAL A 57 -6.43 -9.65 5.08
N TRP A 58 -6.21 -8.82 4.05
CA TRP A 58 -6.57 -7.41 4.13
C TRP A 58 -8.07 -7.19 4.30
N GLU A 59 -8.90 -7.92 3.57
CA GLU A 59 -10.36 -7.90 3.73
C GLU A 59 -10.78 -8.31 5.14
N MET A 60 -10.19 -9.38 5.69
CA MET A 60 -10.45 -9.81 7.07
C MET A 60 -10.07 -8.73 8.09
N LEU A 61 -8.93 -8.07 7.94
CA LEU A 61 -8.53 -6.95 8.80
C LEU A 61 -9.50 -5.77 8.69
N GLY A 62 -10.05 -5.53 7.50
CA GLY A 62 -11.10 -4.53 7.28
C GLY A 62 -12.41 -4.89 7.98
N ARG A 63 -12.87 -6.14 7.86
CA ARG A 63 -14.07 -6.64 8.56
C ARG A 63 -13.95 -6.55 10.07
N LEU A 64 -12.77 -6.85 10.60
CA LEU A 64 -12.45 -6.71 12.03
C LEU A 64 -12.11 -5.27 12.44
N ARG A 65 -12.19 -4.31 11.49
CA ARG A 65 -11.96 -2.89 11.71
C ARG A 65 -10.61 -2.57 12.38
N VAL A 66 -9.58 -3.39 12.13
CA VAL A 66 -8.31 -3.33 12.88
C VAL A 66 -7.66 -1.95 12.79
N ALA A 67 -7.51 -1.41 11.58
CA ALA A 67 -6.88 -0.10 11.40
C ALA A 67 -7.72 1.03 12.03
N GLU A 68 -9.05 0.98 11.85
CA GLU A 68 -9.97 1.98 12.38
C GLU A 68 -9.96 2.01 13.90
N ILE A 69 -10.08 0.85 14.55
CA ILE A 69 -10.07 0.73 16.02
C ILE A 69 -8.77 1.28 16.58
N ILE A 70 -7.63 0.95 15.97
CA ILE A 70 -6.33 1.46 16.42
C ILE A 70 -6.27 2.97 16.29
N ASP A 71 -6.69 3.53 15.15
CA ASP A 71 -6.66 4.97 14.93
C ASP A 71 -7.62 5.72 15.89
N GLU A 72 -8.79 5.16 16.19
CA GLU A 72 -9.74 5.68 17.17
C GLU A 72 -9.16 5.73 18.60
N VAL A 73 -8.39 4.70 18.99
CA VAL A 73 -7.80 4.61 20.33
C VAL A 73 -6.52 5.45 20.47
N VAL A 74 -5.71 5.51 19.43
CA VAL A 74 -4.44 6.25 19.43
C VAL A 74 -4.66 7.76 19.28
N GLY A 75 -5.72 8.17 18.58
CA GLY A 75 -6.08 9.57 18.40
C GLY A 75 -5.38 10.25 17.22
N GLN A 76 -5.44 11.60 17.18
CA GLN A 76 -5.11 12.38 15.98
C GLN A 76 -3.68 12.15 15.44
N ARG A 77 -3.63 11.96 14.12
CA ARG A 77 -2.46 11.68 13.27
C ARG A 77 -1.41 12.79 13.31
N ARG A 78 -0.12 12.41 13.31
CA ARG A 78 0.96 13.33 12.87
C ARG A 78 0.86 13.53 11.36
N SER A 79 0.78 14.79 10.91
CA SER A 79 0.51 15.15 9.51
C SER A 79 1.60 14.72 8.51
N ASP A 80 2.77 14.29 9.00
CA ASP A 80 3.93 13.87 8.22
C ASP A 80 4.05 12.34 8.01
N ALA A 81 3.16 11.55 8.59
CA ALA A 81 3.18 10.09 8.46
C ALA A 81 2.63 9.64 7.09
N GLY A 82 3.29 8.68 6.43
CA GLY A 82 2.89 8.14 5.12
C GLY A 82 1.58 7.35 5.12
N ALA A 83 1.17 6.84 6.29
CA ALA A 83 -0.11 6.20 6.58
C ALA A 83 -0.47 6.42 8.07
N SER A 84 -1.66 5.98 8.50
CA SER A 84 -2.05 6.02 9.91
C SER A 84 -1.36 4.93 10.75
N VAL A 85 -1.38 5.07 12.08
CA VAL A 85 -0.83 4.05 12.99
C VAL A 85 -1.53 2.71 12.78
N GLY A 86 -2.86 2.73 12.71
CA GLY A 86 -3.68 1.55 12.42
C GLY A 86 -3.34 0.90 11.08
N THR A 87 -3.08 1.70 10.04
CA THR A 87 -2.66 1.16 8.73
C THR A 87 -1.31 0.44 8.83
N TYR A 88 -0.34 0.99 9.56
CA TYR A 88 0.97 0.35 9.73
C TYR A 88 0.89 -0.95 10.53
N ILE A 89 0.05 -0.99 11.57
CA ILE A 89 -0.19 -2.23 12.31
C ILE A 89 -0.93 -3.24 11.44
N ALA A 90 -1.94 -2.84 10.67
CA ALA A 90 -2.63 -3.72 9.73
C ALA A 90 -1.67 -4.32 8.68
N LEU A 91 -0.78 -3.51 8.11
CA LEU A 91 0.27 -3.98 7.19
C LEU A 91 1.22 -4.96 7.87
N ALA A 92 1.67 -4.67 9.09
CA ALA A 92 2.51 -5.56 9.85
C ALA A 92 1.83 -6.90 10.14
N THR A 93 0.56 -6.87 10.56
CA THR A 93 -0.26 -8.08 10.81
C THR A 93 -0.43 -8.88 9.54
N LEU A 94 -0.76 -8.22 8.41
CA LEU A 94 -0.86 -8.87 7.11
C LEU A 94 0.43 -9.59 6.72
N ASN A 95 1.60 -8.96 6.85
CA ASN A 95 2.87 -9.62 6.61
C ASN A 95 3.08 -10.84 7.53
N ARG A 96 2.66 -10.76 8.80
CA ARG A 96 2.79 -11.86 9.75
C ARG A 96 1.89 -13.05 9.47
N VAL A 97 0.79 -12.84 8.75
CA VAL A 97 -0.11 -13.93 8.35
C VAL A 97 0.34 -14.54 7.02
N VAL A 98 0.75 -13.71 6.07
CA VAL A 98 1.00 -14.14 4.68
C VAL A 98 2.41 -14.68 4.47
N ASP A 99 3.44 -13.91 4.82
CA ASP A 99 4.85 -14.27 4.58
C ASP A 99 5.76 -13.49 5.56
N PRO A 100 5.93 -13.99 6.78
CA PRO A 100 6.57 -13.26 7.86
C PRO A 100 8.01 -12.86 7.53
N CYS A 101 8.29 -11.55 7.54
CA CYS A 101 9.64 -11.04 7.38
C CYS A 101 9.99 -9.96 8.42
N SER A 102 11.24 -9.50 8.37
CA SER A 102 11.69 -8.35 9.16
C SER A 102 11.06 -7.06 8.63
N LYS A 103 10.99 -6.01 9.47
CA LYS A 103 10.47 -4.70 9.04
C LYS A 103 11.33 -4.10 7.93
N LEU A 104 12.64 -4.35 7.98
CA LEU A 104 13.59 -3.98 6.93
C LEU A 104 13.29 -4.70 5.60
N GLY A 105 12.86 -5.96 5.65
CA GLY A 105 12.49 -6.74 4.47
C GLY A 105 11.10 -6.42 3.90
N PHE A 106 10.25 -5.69 4.63
CA PHE A 106 8.85 -5.48 4.26
C PHE A 106 8.69 -4.87 2.88
N SER A 107 9.45 -3.82 2.55
CA SER A 107 9.34 -3.14 1.24
C SER A 107 9.70 -4.07 0.08
N ALA A 108 10.73 -4.90 0.24
CA ALA A 108 11.13 -5.88 -0.76
C ALA A 108 10.07 -6.97 -0.96
N TRP A 109 9.48 -7.44 0.15
CA TRP A 109 8.37 -8.38 0.12
C TRP A 109 7.12 -7.76 -0.53
N TRP A 110 6.70 -6.59 -0.09
CA TRP A 110 5.51 -5.90 -0.59
C TRP A 110 5.56 -5.71 -2.12
N ALA A 111 6.75 -5.42 -2.65
CA ALA A 111 6.96 -5.28 -4.09
C ALA A 111 6.67 -6.56 -4.88
N THR A 112 6.68 -7.76 -4.28
CA THR A 112 6.30 -9.04 -4.91
C THR A 112 4.80 -9.32 -4.86
N THR A 113 4.05 -8.48 -4.14
CA THR A 113 2.60 -8.56 -4.03
C THR A 113 1.91 -7.60 -5.00
N SER A 114 0.61 -7.77 -5.14
CA SER A 114 -0.28 -6.86 -5.88
C SER A 114 -0.85 -5.74 -5.01
N GLY A 115 -0.41 -5.63 -3.75
CA GLY A 115 -0.94 -4.67 -2.77
C GLY A 115 -0.95 -3.22 -3.26
N ASP A 116 0.13 -2.77 -3.91
CA ASP A 116 0.25 -1.41 -4.48
C ASP A 116 -0.85 -1.05 -5.50
N ARG A 117 -1.54 -2.04 -6.09
CA ARG A 117 -2.59 -1.78 -7.08
C ARG A 117 -3.89 -1.26 -6.45
N TRP A 118 -4.12 -1.57 -5.18
CA TRP A 118 -5.36 -1.23 -4.48
C TRP A 118 -5.13 -0.50 -3.15
N LEU A 119 -3.91 -0.56 -2.61
CA LEU A 119 -3.48 0.23 -1.46
C LEU A 119 -2.47 1.29 -1.92
N HIS A 120 -2.98 2.49 -2.19
CA HIS A 120 -2.17 3.62 -2.65
C HIS A 120 -1.43 4.29 -1.49
N LEU A 121 -0.31 3.70 -1.09
CA LEU A 121 0.56 4.25 -0.04
C LEU A 121 1.45 5.37 -0.58
N GLY A 122 1.69 6.40 0.25
CA GLY A 122 2.59 7.49 -0.10
C GLY A 122 4.04 7.04 -0.31
N SER A 123 4.82 7.84 -1.05
CA SER A 123 6.25 7.57 -1.23
C SER A 123 6.98 7.47 0.10
N GLY A 124 7.76 6.40 0.30
CA GLY A 124 8.48 6.14 1.54
C GLY A 124 7.61 5.64 2.70
N ALA A 125 6.31 5.40 2.48
CA ALA A 125 5.45 4.84 3.52
C ALA A 125 5.96 3.48 4.01
N LEU A 126 6.55 2.67 3.13
CA LEU A 126 7.07 1.33 3.43
C LEU A 126 8.48 1.32 4.05
N ASP A 127 9.03 2.49 4.43
CA ASP A 127 10.27 2.54 5.19
C ASP A 127 10.06 1.85 6.56
N HIS A 128 10.93 0.90 6.88
CA HIS A 128 10.91 0.16 8.15
C HIS A 128 10.80 1.05 9.39
N ARG A 129 11.36 2.27 9.36
CA ARG A 129 11.27 3.23 10.49
C ARG A 129 9.83 3.62 10.78
N ARG A 130 8.98 3.73 9.76
CA ARG A 130 7.57 4.09 9.93
C ARG A 130 6.79 3.02 10.68
N PHE A 131 7.13 1.75 10.49
CA PHE A 131 6.55 0.65 11.26
C PHE A 131 6.91 0.75 12.75
N TRP A 132 8.17 1.09 13.06
CA TRP A 132 8.61 1.28 14.44
C TRP A 132 7.97 2.51 15.09
N GLU A 133 7.94 3.65 14.38
CA GLU A 133 7.25 4.86 14.85
C GLU A 133 5.77 4.60 15.16
N ALA A 134 5.08 3.80 14.35
CA ALA A 134 3.70 3.41 14.59
C ALA A 134 3.56 2.50 15.81
N MET A 135 4.47 1.54 16.02
CA MET A 135 4.46 0.66 17.19
C MET A 135 4.73 1.42 18.49
N ASP A 136 5.69 2.35 18.48
CA ASP A 136 6.05 3.18 19.64
C ASP A 136 4.96 4.20 20.00
N ALA A 137 4.02 4.47 19.08
CA ALA A 137 2.91 5.38 19.32
C ALA A 137 1.77 4.76 20.16
N ILE A 138 1.80 3.45 20.40
CA ILE A 138 0.73 2.73 21.10
C ILE A 138 1.19 2.42 22.53
N GLY A 139 0.57 3.08 23.51
CA GLY A 139 0.83 2.83 24.92
C GLY A 139 0.19 1.52 25.42
N GLU A 140 0.65 1.02 26.58
CA GLU A 140 0.20 -0.26 27.13
C GLU A 140 -1.32 -0.33 27.39
N GLU A 141 -1.91 0.73 27.95
CA GLU A 141 -3.36 0.78 28.18
C GLU A 141 -4.15 0.85 26.86
N GLN A 142 -3.58 1.48 25.83
CA GLN A 142 -4.17 1.52 24.49
C GLN A 142 -4.14 0.13 23.85
N ILE A 143 -3.08 -0.66 24.05
CA ILE A 143 -3.02 -2.06 23.56
C ILE A 143 -4.19 -2.87 24.13
N LYS A 144 -4.44 -2.78 25.44
CA LYS A 144 -5.56 -3.48 26.10
C LYS A 144 -6.92 -3.04 25.56
N GLU A 145 -7.08 -1.75 25.30
CA GLU A 145 -8.30 -1.19 24.71
C GLU A 145 -8.53 -1.69 23.28
N ILE A 146 -7.49 -1.65 22.45
CA ILE A 146 -7.49 -2.12 21.06
C ILE A 146 -7.87 -3.60 21.01
N GLU A 147 -7.22 -4.43 21.83
CA GLU A 147 -7.51 -5.87 21.91
C GLU A 147 -8.99 -6.11 22.22
N ARG A 148 -9.53 -5.45 23.25
CA ARG A 148 -10.93 -5.62 23.65
C ARG A 148 -11.91 -5.25 22.53
N ARG A 149 -11.66 -4.14 21.82
CA ARG A 149 -12.52 -3.68 20.72
C ARG A 149 -12.45 -4.60 19.52
N ILE A 150 -11.26 -5.10 19.15
CA ILE A 150 -11.12 -6.07 18.07
C ILE A 150 -11.87 -7.37 18.42
N VAL A 151 -11.74 -7.86 19.65
CA VAL A 151 -12.47 -9.06 20.11
C VAL A 151 -13.98 -8.84 20.06
N SER A 152 -14.49 -7.66 20.42
CA SER A 152 -15.92 -7.33 20.26
C SER A 152 -16.34 -7.40 18.79
N ALA A 153 -15.56 -6.77 17.89
CA ALA A 153 -15.84 -6.78 16.45
C ALA A 153 -15.86 -8.20 15.86
N MET A 154 -15.02 -9.12 16.37
CA MET A 154 -15.03 -10.53 15.95
C MET A 154 -16.34 -11.25 16.27
N VAL A 155 -17.03 -10.89 17.35
CA VAL A 155 -18.30 -11.53 17.77
C VAL A 155 -19.49 -10.96 17.00
N GLU A 156 -19.39 -9.72 16.53
CA GLU A 156 -20.45 -9.01 15.79
C GLU A 156 -20.44 -9.30 14.27
N THR A 157 -19.40 -9.97 13.76
CA THR A 157 -19.14 -10.25 12.33
C THR A 157 -19.61 -11.63 11.91
#